data_AF-A0AAD7GXS5-F1
#
_entry.id   AF-A0AAD7GXS5-F1
#
_cell.length_a   1.000
_cell.length_b   1.000
_cell.length_c   1.000
_cell.angle_alpha   90.00
_cell.angle_beta   90.00
_cell.angle_gamma   90.00
#
_symmetry.space_group_name_H-M   'P 1'
#
loop_
_entity.id
_entity.type
_entity.pdbx_description
1 polymer ?
#
loop_
_entity_poly.entity_id
_entity_poly.type
_entity_poly.pdbx_seq_one_letter_code
_entity_poly.pdbx_strand_id
1 'polypeptide(L)'
;DIAIDVDTGLVSELMEAQHLFLRCLLGIHSRSMLAVLFTETGLMPIRIRHLLLTLGRLRYMASLGDERTVRAAPLDSVDLFTTGFSGWAGDVVILLSTLTMPIHIAPADFLSIPTIDTIIAKVSEVIDANLQFDIDHLQKTHLPRNC
;
A
#
# COMPACT_ATOMS: atom_id res chain seq x y z
N ASP A 1 -8.48 -6.68 12.09
CA ASP A 1 -7.20 -6.97 11.42
C ASP A 1 -7.14 -6.19 10.12
N ILE A 2 -5.96 -5.87 9.59
CA ILE A 2 -5.84 -5.28 8.24
C ILE A 2 -5.30 -6.39 7.35
N ALA A 3 -6.10 -6.86 6.41
CA ALA A 3 -5.67 -7.84 5.42
C ALA A 3 -4.66 -7.17 4.47
N ILE A 4 -3.58 -7.88 4.16
CA ILE A 4 -2.57 -7.42 3.21
C ILE A 4 -2.98 -7.91 1.82
N ASP A 5 -3.08 -6.97 0.88
CA ASP A 5 -3.54 -7.26 -0.49
C ASP A 5 -2.39 -7.82 -1.37
N VAL A 6 -1.98 -9.05 -1.05
CA VAL A 6 -0.97 -9.78 -1.84
C VAL A 6 -1.56 -10.27 -3.16
N ASP A 7 -2.77 -10.82 -3.11
CA ASP A 7 -3.50 -11.29 -4.29
C ASP A 7 -4.30 -10.13 -4.92
N THR A 8 -3.86 -9.70 -6.10
CA THR A 8 -4.50 -8.63 -6.86
C THR A 8 -5.89 -9.01 -7.35
N GLY A 9 -6.18 -10.29 -7.53
CA GLY A 9 -7.49 -10.79 -7.93
C GLY A 9 -8.54 -10.55 -6.83
N LEU A 10 -8.18 -10.81 -5.57
CA LEU A 10 -9.09 -10.64 -4.42
C LEU A 10 -9.41 -9.16 -4.12
N VAL A 11 -8.47 -8.25 -4.37
CA VAL A 11 -8.67 -6.80 -4.15
C VAL A 11 -9.21 -6.08 -5.39
N SER A 12 -9.28 -6.75 -6.55
CA SER A 12 -9.66 -6.12 -7.82
C SER A 12 -11.04 -5.46 -7.78
N GLU A 13 -12.05 -6.13 -7.20
CA GLU A 13 -13.40 -5.58 -7.06
C GLU A 13 -13.42 -4.29 -6.22
N LEU A 14 -12.60 -4.25 -5.17
CA LEU A 14 -12.48 -3.09 -4.30
C LEU A 14 -11.75 -1.93 -5.00
N MET A 15 -10.72 -2.24 -5.78
CA MET A 15 -10.03 -1.25 -6.61
C MET A 15 -10.99 -0.65 -7.66
N GLU A 16 -11.77 -1.48 -8.35
CA GLU A 16 -12.73 -1.02 -9.34
C GLU A 16 -13.87 -0.19 -8.71
N ALA A 17 -14.34 -0.57 -7.53
CA ALA A 17 -15.29 0.23 -6.76
C ALA A 17 -14.70 1.61 -6.39
N GLN A 18 -13.44 1.65 -5.96
CA GLN A 18 -12.73 2.91 -5.69
C GLN A 18 -12.64 3.77 -6.97
N HIS A 19 -12.19 3.19 -8.08
CA HIS A 19 -12.06 3.90 -9.34
C HIS A 19 -13.41 4.47 -9.81
N LEU A 20 -14.48 3.68 -9.73
CA LEU A 20 -15.83 4.13 -10.11
C LEU A 20 -16.29 5.30 -9.25
N PHE A 21 -16.14 5.19 -7.92
CA PHE A 21 -16.49 6.27 -7.01
C PHE A 21 -15.74 7.57 -7.33
N LEU A 22 -14.42 7.50 -7.55
CA LEU A 22 -13.60 8.68 -7.87
C LEU A 22 -13.94 9.27 -9.24
N ARG A 23 -14.28 8.44 -10.22
CA ARG A 23 -14.75 8.91 -11.53
C ARG A 23 -16.07 9.67 -11.42
N CYS A 24 -17.02 9.13 -10.66
CA CYS A 24 -18.30 9.80 -10.39
C CYS A 24 -18.08 11.12 -9.63
N LEU A 25 -17.18 11.13 -8.65
CA LEU A 25 -16.85 12.32 -7.87
C LEU A 25 -16.25 13.43 -8.73
N LEU A 26 -15.34 13.09 -9.65
CA LEU A 26 -14.65 14.04 -10.52
C LEU A 26 -15.42 14.35 -11.83
N GLY A 27 -16.48 13.59 -12.13
CA GLY A 27 -17.23 13.71 -13.37
C GLY A 27 -16.42 13.36 -14.62
N ILE A 28 -15.49 12.40 -14.52
CA ILE A 28 -14.60 12.01 -15.63
C ILE A 28 -15.00 10.66 -16.25
N HIS A 29 -14.67 10.48 -17.52
CA HIS A 29 -15.03 9.28 -18.28
C HIS A 29 -14.26 8.04 -17.80
N SER A 30 -14.82 6.85 -18.03
CA SER A 30 -14.21 5.55 -17.69
C SER A 30 -12.86 5.29 -18.39
N ARG A 31 -12.60 6.00 -19.50
CA ARG A 31 -11.35 5.92 -20.28
C ARG A 31 -10.29 6.92 -19.83
N SER A 32 -10.60 7.79 -18.88
CA SER A 32 -9.61 8.71 -18.32
C SER A 32 -8.55 7.93 -17.55
N MET A 33 -7.33 8.44 -17.60
CA MET A 33 -6.19 7.90 -16.87
C MET A 33 -6.48 7.80 -15.37
N LEU A 34 -6.08 6.68 -14.75
CA LEU A 34 -6.29 6.44 -13.33
C LEU A 34 -5.48 7.38 -12.44
N ALA A 35 -4.27 7.78 -12.84
CA ALA A 35 -3.44 8.68 -12.07
C ALA A 35 -4.17 10.00 -11.72
N VAL A 36 -4.97 10.54 -12.65
CA VAL A 36 -5.80 11.74 -12.43
C VAL A 36 -6.76 11.57 -11.26
N LEU A 37 -7.32 10.35 -11.07
CA LEU A 37 -8.22 10.10 -9.95
C LEU A 37 -7.55 10.36 -8.61
N PHE A 38 -6.28 10.01 -8.49
CA PHE A 38 -5.53 10.07 -7.24
C PHE A 38 -4.88 11.44 -7.05
N THR A 39 -4.30 12.04 -8.10
CA THR A 39 -3.65 13.34 -8.00
C THR A 39 -4.64 14.48 -7.78
N GLU A 40 -5.83 14.42 -8.38
CA GLU A 40 -6.86 15.47 -8.19
C GLU A 40 -7.57 15.38 -6.84
N THR A 41 -7.69 14.16 -6.26
CA THR A 41 -8.39 13.96 -4.99
C THR A 41 -7.46 13.94 -3.78
N GLY A 42 -6.16 13.82 -4.00
CA GLY A 42 -5.17 13.57 -2.94
C GLY A 42 -5.33 12.20 -2.26
N LEU A 43 -6.10 11.29 -2.87
CA LEU A 43 -6.30 9.93 -2.37
C LEU A 43 -5.25 9.00 -2.95
N MET A 44 -5.04 7.87 -2.27
CA MET A 44 -4.14 6.81 -2.73
C MET A 44 -4.92 5.59 -3.20
N PRO A 45 -4.36 4.78 -4.12
CA PRO A 45 -4.91 3.48 -4.45
C PRO A 45 -5.10 2.64 -3.18
N ILE A 46 -6.25 1.96 -3.06
CA ILE A 46 -6.65 1.27 -1.82
C ILE A 46 -5.61 0.27 -1.33
N ARG A 47 -5.00 -0.47 -2.26
CA ARG A 47 -3.92 -1.43 -1.99
C ARG A 47 -2.70 -0.79 -1.31
N ILE A 48 -2.33 0.41 -1.75
CA ILE A 48 -1.24 1.19 -1.13
C ILE A 48 -1.66 1.69 0.24
N ARG A 49 -2.91 2.14 0.37
CA ARG A 49 -3.44 2.60 1.65
C ARG A 49 -3.47 1.48 2.69
N HIS A 50 -3.86 0.27 2.31
CA HIS A 50 -3.81 -0.90 3.21
C HIS A 50 -2.37 -1.24 3.62
N LEU A 51 -1.41 -1.18 2.71
CA LEU A 51 0.01 -1.34 3.04
C LEU A 51 0.48 -0.29 4.06
N LEU A 52 0.19 1.00 3.82
CA LEU A 52 0.61 2.08 4.73
C LEU A 52 -0.04 1.96 6.11
N LEU A 53 -1.32 1.57 6.19
CA LEU A 53 -2.00 1.32 7.46
C LEU A 53 -1.39 0.11 8.19
N THR A 54 -1.01 -0.92 7.44
CA THR A 54 -0.33 -2.12 7.95
C THR A 54 1.03 -1.75 8.55
N LEU A 55 1.84 -0.96 7.85
CA LEU A 55 3.12 -0.44 8.33
C LEU A 55 2.94 0.52 9.52
N GLY A 56 1.93 1.38 9.50
CA GLY A 56 1.61 2.27 10.63
C GLY A 56 1.20 1.49 11.88
N ARG A 57 0.47 0.38 11.71
CA ARG A 57 0.15 -0.53 12.81
C ARG A 57 1.39 -1.24 13.33
N LEU A 58 2.29 -1.68 12.44
CA LEU A 58 3.58 -2.28 12.83
C LEU A 58 4.42 -1.30 13.65
N ARG A 59 4.51 -0.05 13.19
CA ARG A 59 5.19 1.04 13.90
C ARG A 59 4.59 1.26 15.29
N TYR A 60 3.26 1.27 15.38
CA TYR A 60 2.56 1.38 16.66
C TYR A 60 2.92 0.21 17.58
N MET A 61 2.87 -1.03 17.09
CA MET A 61 3.23 -2.22 17.86
C MET A 61 4.70 -2.19 18.34
N ALA A 62 5.61 -1.72 17.48
CA ALA A 62 7.03 -1.55 17.82
C ALA A 62 7.27 -0.49 18.91
N SER A 63 6.37 0.50 19.02
CA SER A 63 6.43 1.52 20.08
C SER A 63 5.89 1.05 21.44
N LEU A 64 5.24 -0.12 21.49
CA LEU A 64 4.75 -0.68 22.74
C LEU A 64 5.90 -1.34 23.52
N GLY A 65 5.96 -1.09 24.82
CA GLY A 65 6.92 -1.76 25.71
C GLY A 65 6.66 -3.27 25.82
N ASP A 66 7.67 -3.99 26.32
CA ASP A 66 7.72 -5.46 26.39
C ASP A 66 6.57 -6.11 27.18
N GLU A 67 5.87 -5.34 28.03
CA GLU A 67 4.81 -5.86 28.90
C GLU A 67 3.47 -6.14 28.19
N ARG A 68 3.35 -5.84 26.87
CA ARG A 68 2.08 -5.97 26.14
C ARG A 68 2.10 -7.15 25.17
N THR A 69 1.11 -8.03 25.31
CA THR A 69 0.82 -9.18 24.41
C THR A 69 0.73 -8.78 22.93
N VAL A 70 0.41 -7.52 22.65
CA VAL A 70 0.32 -6.97 21.28
C VAL A 70 1.66 -7.01 20.54
N ARG A 71 2.81 -7.02 21.25
CA ARG A 71 4.14 -7.16 20.64
C ARG A 71 4.52 -8.61 20.30
N ALA A 72 3.85 -9.59 20.91
CA ALA A 72 4.07 -11.01 20.60
C ALA A 72 3.58 -11.35 19.20
N ALA A 73 2.41 -10.86 18.79
CA ALA A 73 1.83 -11.14 17.48
C ALA A 73 2.76 -10.80 16.28
N PRO A 74 3.37 -9.60 16.18
CA PRO A 74 4.32 -9.32 15.09
C PRO A 74 5.62 -10.13 15.22
N LEU A 75 6.09 -10.47 16.42
CA LEU A 75 7.24 -11.36 16.61
C LEU A 75 6.95 -12.77 16.09
N ASP A 76 5.83 -13.36 16.49
CA ASP A 76 5.38 -14.69 16.03
C ASP A 76 5.23 -14.72 14.50
N SER A 77 4.71 -13.64 13.91
CA SER A 77 4.58 -13.50 12.46
C SER A 77 5.93 -13.45 11.75
N VAL A 78 6.92 -12.76 12.32
CA VAL A 78 8.29 -12.72 11.81
C VAL A 78 8.97 -14.09 11.98
N ASP A 79 8.76 -14.78 13.09
CA ASP A 79 9.28 -16.13 13.32
C ASP A 79 8.71 -17.14 12.32
N LEU A 80 7.40 -17.09 12.05
CA LEU A 80 6.77 -17.88 10.98
C LEU A 80 7.39 -17.60 9.61
N PHE A 81 7.62 -16.32 9.30
CA PHE A 81 8.25 -15.94 8.04
C PHE A 81 9.68 -16.48 7.92
N THR A 82 10.49 -16.35 8.98
CA THR A 82 11.88 -16.86 8.97
C THR A 82 11.98 -18.39 8.90
N THR A 83 10.95 -19.09 9.38
CA THR A 83 10.83 -20.55 9.29
C THR A 83 10.22 -21.03 7.97
N GLY A 84 9.87 -20.10 7.07
CA GLY A 84 9.39 -20.39 5.71
C GLY A 84 7.88 -20.62 5.61
N PHE A 85 7.11 -20.28 6.65
CA PHE A 85 5.65 -20.35 6.60
C PHE A 85 5.05 -19.04 6.09
N SER A 86 3.90 -19.16 5.42
CA SER A 86 3.09 -18.01 5.03
C SER A 86 2.55 -17.30 6.27
N GLY A 87 2.49 -15.97 6.20
CA GLY A 87 1.94 -15.15 7.27
C GLY A 87 2.08 -13.69 6.95
N TRP A 88 1.51 -12.87 7.83
CA TRP A 88 1.39 -11.44 7.64
C TRP A 88 2.75 -10.75 7.38
N ALA A 89 3.84 -11.14 8.05
CA ALA A 89 5.16 -10.56 7.80
C ALA A 89 5.66 -10.87 6.37
N GLY A 90 5.48 -12.12 5.91
CA GLY A 90 5.81 -12.51 4.54
C GLY A 90 4.98 -11.78 3.50
N ASP A 91 3.68 -11.60 3.77
CA ASP A 91 2.78 -10.84 2.91
C ASP A 91 3.23 -9.38 2.74
N VAL A 92 3.73 -8.74 3.81
CA VAL A 92 4.33 -7.39 3.73
C VAL A 92 5.56 -7.41 2.81
N VAL A 93 6.47 -8.38 2.98
CA VAL A 93 7.68 -8.50 2.13
C VAL A 93 7.29 -8.67 0.66
N ILE A 94 6.34 -9.56 0.38
CA ILE A 94 5.86 -9.81 -0.98
C ILE A 94 5.28 -8.51 -1.55
N LEU A 95 4.39 -7.84 -0.83
CA LEU A 95 3.75 -6.62 -1.31
C LEU A 95 4.77 -5.50 -1.59
N LEU A 96 5.74 -5.29 -0.70
CA LEU A 96 6.84 -4.32 -0.89
C LEU A 96 7.72 -4.67 -2.10
N SER A 97 7.92 -5.96 -2.39
CA SER A 97 8.70 -6.40 -3.54
C SER A 97 7.97 -6.22 -4.89
N THR A 98 6.63 -6.14 -4.88
CA THR A 98 5.82 -5.94 -6.09
C THR A 98 5.66 -4.48 -6.52
N LEU A 99 6.20 -3.53 -5.74
CA LEU A 99 6.19 -2.12 -6.11
C LEU A 99 7.08 -1.88 -7.34
N THR A 100 6.78 -0.84 -8.13
CA THR A 100 7.56 -0.47 -9.33
C THR A 100 9.04 -0.33 -9.03
N MET A 101 9.37 0.22 -7.86
CA MET A 101 10.69 0.13 -7.26
C MET A 101 10.60 -0.79 -6.03
N PRO A 102 11.13 -2.02 -6.10
CA PRO A 102 11.06 -2.97 -4.99
C PRO A 102 11.72 -2.44 -3.72
N ILE A 103 11.04 -2.61 -2.58
CA ILE A 103 11.58 -2.30 -1.26
C ILE A 103 11.79 -3.61 -0.51
N HIS A 104 12.97 -3.78 0.09
CA HIS A 104 13.29 -4.95 0.88
C HIS A 104 13.44 -4.58 2.36
N ILE A 105 12.97 -5.48 3.22
CA ILE A 105 13.09 -5.38 4.68
C ILE A 105 13.63 -6.71 5.21
N ALA A 106 14.63 -6.66 6.08
CA ALA A 106 15.14 -7.85 6.74
C ALA A 106 14.22 -8.23 7.92
N PRO A 107 14.05 -9.52 8.25
CA PRO A 107 13.24 -9.95 9.39
C PRO A 107 13.58 -9.24 10.71
N ALA A 108 14.87 -9.01 10.98
CA ALA A 108 15.35 -8.32 12.17
C ALA A 108 14.89 -6.85 12.27
N ASP A 109 14.55 -6.23 11.14
CA ASP A 109 14.17 -4.83 11.07
C ASP A 109 12.65 -4.58 11.20
N PHE A 110 11.83 -5.63 11.24
CA PHE A 110 10.36 -5.52 11.30
C PHE A 110 9.83 -4.76 12.52
N LEU A 111 10.60 -4.68 13.60
CA LEU A 111 10.24 -3.92 14.80
C LEU A 111 11.14 -2.69 15.03
N SER A 112 11.99 -2.37 14.06
CA SER A 112 12.81 -1.16 14.09
C SER A 112 11.95 0.04 13.66
N ILE A 113 11.50 0.86 14.61
CA ILE A 113 10.77 2.11 14.33
C ILE A 113 11.46 2.97 13.27
N PRO A 114 12.78 3.27 13.32
CA PRO A 114 13.40 4.10 12.29
C PRO A 114 13.40 3.43 10.91
N THR A 115 13.51 2.09 10.85
CA THR A 115 13.44 1.36 9.58
C THR A 115 12.02 1.39 9.02
N ILE A 116 11.00 1.19 9.85
CA ILE A 116 9.59 1.27 9.46
C ILE A 116 9.25 2.67 8.94
N ASP A 117 9.68 3.72 9.64
CA ASP A 117 9.48 5.12 9.22
C ASP A 117 10.15 5.39 7.86
N THR A 118 11.35 4.86 7.65
CA THR A 118 12.05 4.93 6.36
C THR A 118 11.27 4.21 5.25
N ILE A 119 10.69 3.04 5.53
CA ILE A 119 9.91 2.28 4.55
C ILE A 119 8.61 3.02 4.21
N ILE A 120 7.90 3.56 5.20
CA ILE A 120 6.68 4.35 4.99
C ILE A 120 6.97 5.55 4.06
N ALA A 121 8.06 6.27 4.33
CA ALA A 121 8.48 7.39 3.49
C ALA A 121 8.79 6.93 2.05
N LYS A 122 9.58 5.86 1.89
CA LYS A 122 9.92 5.31 0.57
C LYS A 122 8.70 4.81 -0.20
N VAL A 123 7.76 4.13 0.44
CA VAL A 123 6.52 3.68 -0.20
C VAL A 123 5.74 4.89 -0.73
N SER A 124 5.67 5.97 0.06
CA SER A 124 4.97 7.19 -0.35
C SER A 124 5.67 7.84 -1.56
N GLU A 125 6.99 7.98 -1.51
CA GLU A 125 7.81 8.51 -2.60
C GLU A 125 7.67 7.69 -3.90
N VAL A 126 7.70 6.35 -3.80
CA VAL A 126 7.52 5.46 -4.97
C VAL A 126 6.17 5.67 -5.63
N ILE A 127 5.12 5.84 -4.84
CA ILE A 127 3.76 6.00 -5.37
C ILE A 127 3.57 7.37 -5.99
N ASP A 128 4.09 8.43 -5.37
CA ASP A 128 4.05 9.77 -5.95
C ASP A 128 4.84 9.82 -7.27
N ALA A 129 6.02 9.19 -7.32
CA ALA A 129 6.82 9.10 -8.53
C ALA A 129 6.11 8.30 -9.64
N ASN A 130 5.41 7.21 -9.29
CA ASN A 130 4.62 6.44 -10.25
C ASN A 130 3.43 7.24 -10.81
N LEU A 131 2.70 7.94 -9.94
CA LEU A 131 1.57 8.78 -10.37
C LEU A 131 2.03 9.93 -11.27
N GLN A 132 3.16 10.55 -10.94
CA GLN A 132 3.76 11.59 -11.76
C GLN A 132 4.23 11.05 -13.11
N PHE A 133 4.89 9.88 -13.12
CA PHE A 133 5.30 9.21 -14.34
C PHE A 133 4.11 8.93 -15.26
N ASP A 134 3.00 8.42 -14.70
CA ASP A 134 1.77 8.17 -15.45
C ASP A 134 1.22 9.46 -16.07
N ILE A 135 1.19 10.55 -15.32
CA ILE A 135 0.73 11.86 -15.82
C ILE A 135 1.58 12.36 -16.99
N ASP A 136 2.89 12.25 -16.88
CA ASP A 136 3.82 12.79 -17.86
C ASP A 136 3.82 11.98 -19.17
N HIS A 137 3.50 10.68 -19.11
CA HIS A 137 3.71 9.76 -20.24
C HIS A 137 2.43 9.15 -20.82
N LEU A 138 1.30 9.12 -20.11
CA LEU A 138 0.07 8.50 -20.60
C LEU A 138 -0.88 9.54 -21.22
N GLN A 139 -0.97 9.52 -22.55
CA GLN A 139 -1.63 10.54 -23.39
C GLN A 139 -3.19 10.60 -23.34
N LYS A 140 -3.86 10.30 -22.23
CA LYS A 140 -5.34 10.22 -22.20
C LYS A 140 -6.01 11.03 -21.08
N THR A 141 -5.95 12.35 -21.21
CA THR A 141 -6.84 13.28 -20.50
C THR A 141 -7.97 13.75 -21.43
N HIS A 142 -8.86 12.84 -21.82
CA HIS A 142 -10.10 13.24 -22.50
C HIS A 142 -11.10 13.74 -21.45
N LEU A 143 -11.25 15.06 -21.33
CA LEU A 143 -12.40 15.69 -20.68
C LEU A 143 -13.52 15.85 -21.71
N PRO A 144 -14.55 14.99 -21.68
CA PRO A 144 -15.90 15.56 -21.64
C PRO A 144 -16.89 14.79 -20.75
N ARG A 145 -17.86 15.54 -20.22
CA ARG A 145 -18.96 15.12 -19.35
C ARG A 145 -19.89 14.11 -20.01
N ASN A 146 -20.25 13.06 -19.28
CA ASN A 146 -21.61 12.77 -18.80
C ASN A 146 -21.54 11.55 -17.87
N CYS A 147 -22.04 11.72 -16.65
CA CYS A 147 -22.27 10.62 -15.71
C CYS A 147 -23.29 9.61 -16.27
#